data_AF-A0A176NU44-F1
#
_entry.id   AF-A0A176NU44-F1
#
_cell.length_a   1.000
_cell.length_b   1.000
_cell.length_c   1.000
_cell.angle_alpha   90.00
_cell.angle_beta   90.00
_cell.angle_gamma   90.00
#
_symmetry.space_group_name_H-M   'P 1'
#
loop_
_entity.id
_entity.type
_entity.pdbx_description
1 polymer ?
#
loop_
_entity_poly.entity_id
_entity_poly.type
_entity_poly.pdbx_seq_one_letter_code
_entity_poly.pdbx_strand_id
1 'polypeptide(L)' 'MTNCEHCGYRLLDDTAVCPRCAGEMTFTVETLAPRSQPSKGLKILKWVLISMVVAVLAAVAVVVWIFNSLGPMPSFG' A
#
# COMPACT_ATOMS: atom_id res chain seq x y z
N MET A 1 33.12 15.97 -25.66
CA MET A 1 33.00 15.24 -24.38
C MET A 1 33.02 16.26 -23.26
N THR A 2 31.83 16.63 -22.77
CA THR A 2 31.66 17.53 -21.63
C THR A 2 31.44 16.68 -20.37
N ASN A 3 32.12 17.04 -19.28
CA ASN A 3 31.90 16.40 -17.98
C ASN A 3 30.92 17.25 -17.18
N CYS A 4 30.06 16.60 -16.39
CA CYS A 4 29.20 17.32 -15.44
C CYS A 4 30.04 17.88 -14.29
N GLU A 5 29.94 19.18 -14.00
CA GLU A 5 30.72 19.83 -12.93
C GLU A 5 30.34 19.35 -11.52
N HIS A 6 29.13 18.78 -11.36
CA HIS A 6 28.67 18.27 -10.06
C HIS A 6 29.12 16.85 -9.74
N CYS A 7 29.27 15.97 -10.73
CA CYS A 7 29.54 14.55 -10.49
C CYS A 7 30.70 13.97 -11.29
N GLY A 8 31.35 14.76 -12.15
CA GLY A 8 32.47 14.34 -12.98
C GLY A 8 32.12 13.28 -14.03
N TYR A 9 30.84 12.97 -14.24
CA TYR A 9 30.40 11.97 -15.20
C TYR A 9 30.58 12.48 -16.63
N ARG A 10 31.10 11.62 -17.51
CA ARG A 10 31.25 11.90 -18.95
C ARG A 10 29.89 11.87 -19.62
N LEU A 11 29.37 13.02 -20.07
CA LEU A 11 28.17 13.05 -20.89
C LEU A 11 28.54 12.60 -22.31
N LEU A 12 27.81 11.60 -22.80
CA LEU A 12 28.02 11.04 -24.14
C LEU A 12 27.32 11.86 -25.24
N ASP A 13 26.38 12.74 -24.88
CA ASP A 13 25.63 13.59 -25.80
C ASP A 13 25.16 14.89 -25.12
N ASP A 14 24.86 15.92 -25.93
CA ASP A 14 24.48 17.31 -25.62
C ASP A 14 23.13 17.44 -24.84
N THR A 15 22.94 16.57 -23.86
CA THR A 15 21.83 16.59 -22.93
C THR A 15 22.16 17.58 -21.81
N ALA A 16 21.46 18.72 -21.79
CA ALA A 16 21.67 19.80 -20.83
C ALA A 16 21.52 19.39 -19.35
N VAL A 17 21.04 18.17 -19.07
CA VAL A 17 20.79 17.65 -17.74
C VAL A 17 21.55 16.34 -17.56
N CYS A 18 22.45 16.28 -16.57
CA CYS A 18 23.20 15.07 -16.26
C CYS A 18 22.25 13.96 -15.79
N PRO A 19 22.17 12.80 -16.48
CA PRO A 19 21.24 11.73 -16.12
C PRO A 19 21.53 11.13 -14.75
N ARG A 20 22.77 11.25 -14.25
CA ARG A 20 23.15 10.79 -12.91
C ARG A 20 22.59 11.71 -11.81
N CYS A 21 22.72 13.02 -12.00
CA CYS A 21 22.17 14.01 -11.07
C CYS A 21 20.63 14.04 -11.12
N ALA A 22 20.03 13.87 -12.30
CA ALA A 22 18.58 13.76 -12.45
C ALA A 22 18.03 12.42 -11.91
N GLY A 23 18.79 11.33 -12.08
CA GLY A 23 18.46 10.01 -11.55
C GLY A 23 18.36 10.02 -10.03
N GLU A 24 19.30 10.68 -9.34
CA GLU A 24 19.27 10.87 -7.87
C GLU A 24 17.94 11.49 -7.40
N MET A 25 17.38 12.44 -8.16
CA MET A 25 16.09 13.07 -7.87
C MET A 25 14.92 12.11 -8.08
N THR A 26 14.97 11.25 -9.10
CA THR A 26 13.92 10.25 -9.33
C THR A 26 13.85 9.18 -8.24
N PHE A 27 14.98 8.82 -7.59
CA PHE A 27 14.94 7.93 -6.43
C PHE A 27 14.22 8.57 -5.23
N THR A 28 14.30 9.89 -5.06
CA THR A 28 13.56 10.59 -4.01
C THR A 28 12.06 10.65 -4.30
N VAL A 29 11.65 10.67 -5.58
CA VAL A 29 10.22 10.60 -5.97
C VAL A 29 9.69 9.17 -5.88
N GLU A 30 10.48 8.15 -6.18
CA GLU A 30 10.10 6.76 -5.88
C GLU A 30 10.05 6.47 -4.37
N THR A 31 10.56 7.37 -3.52
CA THR A 31 10.36 7.29 -2.06
C THR A 31 8.94 7.72 -1.66
N LEU A 32 8.16 8.34 -2.55
CA LEU A 32 6.71 8.54 -2.37
C LEU A 32 5.88 7.33 -2.79
N ALA A 33 6.45 6.35 -3.50
CA ALA A 33 5.91 5.00 -3.44
C ALA A 33 6.42 4.42 -2.11
N PRO A 34 5.55 4.16 -1.10
CA PRO A 34 6.01 3.58 0.14
C PRO A 34 6.45 2.16 -0.19
N ARG A 35 7.74 2.01 -0.50
CA ARG A 35 8.41 0.73 -0.52
C ARG A 35 8.25 0.23 0.90
N SER A 36 7.28 -0.64 1.09
CA SER A 36 6.97 -1.34 2.32
C SER A 36 8.21 -2.14 2.72
N GLN A 37 9.17 -1.48 3.37
CA GLN A 37 10.07 -2.11 4.30
C GLN A 37 9.19 -2.99 5.19
N PRO A 38 9.52 -4.27 5.42
CA PRO A 38 8.78 -5.11 6.35
C PRO A 38 9.16 -4.67 7.77
N SER A 39 8.81 -3.43 8.12
CA SER A 39 8.85 -2.94 9.48
C SER A 39 7.74 -3.67 10.22
N LYS A 40 8.03 -4.02 11.47
CA LYS A 40 7.21 -4.85 12.37
C LYS A 40 5.73 -4.40 12.43
N GLY A 41 5.43 -3.16 12.06
CA GLY A 41 4.08 -2.61 11.89
C GLY A 41 3.19 -3.37 10.91
N LEU A 42 3.72 -3.92 9.80
CA LEU A 42 2.89 -4.70 8.87
C LEU A 42 2.39 -6.00 9.49
N LYS A 43 3.19 -6.63 10.36
CA LYS A 43 2.77 -7.82 11.11
C LYS A 43 1.64 -7.48 12.07
N ILE A 44 1.81 -6.40 12.86
CA ILE A 44 0.80 -5.96 13.83
C ILE A 44 -0.49 -5.58 13.10
N LEU A 45 -0.40 -4.79 12.03
CA LEU A 45 -1.55 -4.41 11.22
C LEU A 45 -2.27 -5.62 10.63
N LYS A 46 -1.52 -6.61 10.13
CA LYS A 46 -2.11 -7.87 9.64
C LYS A 46 -2.87 -8.60 10.75
N TRP A 47 -2.32 -8.69 11.96
CA TRP A 47 -3.00 -9.31 13.10
C TRP A 47 -4.27 -8.56 13.52
N VAL A 48 -4.25 -7.22 13.51
CA VAL A 48 -5.42 -6.38 13.78
C VAL A 48 -6.52 -6.60 12.74
N LEU A 49 -6.16 -6.61 11.45
CA LEU A 49 -7.12 -6.86 10.37
C LEU A 49 -7.75 -8.26 10.48
N ILE A 50 -6.95 -9.28 10.78
CA ILE A 50 -7.45 -10.65 11.00
C ILE A 50 -8.44 -10.66 12.16
N SER A 51 -8.09 -10.04 13.30
CA SER A 51 -8.98 -9.96 14.47
C SER A 51 -10.30 -9.26 14.14
N MET A 52 -10.25 -8.16 13.39
CA MET A 52 -11.43 -7.42 12.95
C MET A 52 -12.33 -8.28 12.06
N VAL A 53 -11.75 -8.99 11.08
CA VAL A 53 -12.52 -9.87 10.19
C VAL A 53 -13.21 -10.99 10.98
N VAL A 54 -12.51 -11.60 11.95
CA VAL A 54 -13.10 -12.63 12.82
C VAL A 54 -14.27 -12.08 13.63
N ALA A 55 -14.13 -10.87 14.20
CA ALA A 55 -15.21 -10.24 14.95
C ALA A 55 -16.44 -9.94 14.08
N VAL A 56 -16.23 -9.42 12.86
CA VAL A 56 -17.31 -9.16 11.91
C VAL A 56 -18.03 -10.46 11.51
N LEU A 57 -17.29 -11.52 11.21
CA LEU A 57 -17.87 -12.82 10.87
C LEU A 57 -18.70 -13.40 12.03
N ALA A 58 -18.22 -13.29 13.27
CA ALA A 58 -18.97 -13.72 14.45
C ALA A 58 -20.27 -12.93 14.61
N ALA A 59 -20.24 -11.60 14.44
CA ALA A 59 -21.43 -10.77 14.49
C ALA A 59 -22.46 -11.15 13.41
N VAL A 60 -22.01 -11.36 12.17
CA VAL A 60 -22.87 -11.80 11.07
C VAL A 60 -23.50 -13.15 11.37
N ALA A 61 -22.73 -14.12 11.89
CA ALA A 61 -23.25 -15.43 12.26
C ALA A 61 -24.35 -15.33 13.33
N VAL A 62 -24.18 -14.47 14.33
CA VAL A 62 -25.19 -14.23 15.37
C VAL A 62 -26.46 -13.63 14.76
N VAL A 63 -26.34 -12.63 13.90
CA VAL A 63 -27.49 -12.01 13.23
C VAL A 63 -28.24 -13.04 12.38
N VAL A 64 -27.53 -13.81 11.57
CA VAL A 64 -28.13 -14.88 10.75
C VAL A 64 -28.82 -15.92 11.61
N TRP A 65 -28.21 -16.32 12.74
CA TRP A 65 -28.81 -17.28 13.67
C TRP A 65 -30.10 -16.75 14.28
N ILE A 66 -30.15 -15.46 14.64
CA ILE A 66 -31.36 -14.81 15.15
C ILE A 66 -32.47 -14.82 14.08
N PHE A 67 -32.16 -14.40 12.84
CA PHE A 67 -33.15 -14.39 11.76
C PHE A 67 -33.66 -15.79 11.43
N ASN A 68 -32.78 -16.79 11.42
CA ASN A 68 -33.18 -18.18 11.19
C ASN A 68 -34.08 -18.70 12.33
N SER A 69 -33.78 -18.32 13.58
CA SER A 69 -34.56 -18.69 14.76
C SER A 69 -35.92 -17.99 14.84
N LEU A 70 -36.03 -16.76 14.35
CA LEU A 70 -37.29 -15.99 14.30
C LEU A 70 -38.24 -16.46 13.19
N GLY A 71 -37.77 -17.35 12.30
CA GLY A 71 -38.52 -17.81 11.14
C GLY A 71 -38.65 -16.75 10.04
N PRO A 72 -39.05 -17.14 8.82
CA PRO A 72 -39.25 -16.19 7.73
C PRO A 72 -40.32 -15.17 8.14
N MET A 73 -39.98 -13.87 8.08
CA MET A 73 -40.95 -12.80 8.30
C MET A 73 -42.19 -13.07 7.44
N PRO A 74 -43.41 -13.07 8.00
CA PRO A 74 -44.60 -13.24 7.19
C PRO A 74 -44.65 -12.11 6.16
N SER A 75 -44.71 -12.50 4.89
CA SER A 75 -44.99 -11.59 3.79
C SER A 75 -46.38 -11.00 4.03
N PHE A 76 -46.45 -9.75 4.49
CA PHE A 76 -47.70 -8.99 4.50
C PHE A 76 -47.97 -8.54 3.06
N GLY A 77 -48.64 -9.42 2.32
CA GLY A 77 -49.33 -9.11 1.06
C GLY A 77 -50.74 -8.60 1.33
#